data_AF-A0A349HTZ6-F1
#
_entry.id   AF-A0A349HTZ6-F1
#
_cell.length_a   1.000
_cell.length_b   1.000
_cell.length_c   1.000
_cell.angle_alpha   90.00
_cell.angle_beta   90.00
_cell.angle_gamma   90.00
#
_symmetry.space_group_name_H-M   'P 1'
#
loop_
_entity.id
_entity.type
_entity.pdbx_description
1 polymer ?
#
loop_
_entity_poly.entity_id
_entity_poly.type
_entity_poly.pdbx_seq_one_letter_code
_entity_poly.pdbx_strand_id
1 'polypeptide(L)'
;MDFLYEKISYLRGLADGLEVKDDTKEGKLFYALMEVIEEIADSLSDIVEEQDEVNEYLDLLDEDLSVVEEELFGDLELYEDDDDYDYDDDDDDYDFDFDEDDEDNYDDEFEIEEHPCDCAKLED
;
A
#
# COMPACT_ATOMS: atom_id res chain seq x y z
N MET A 1 11.69 13.79 -7.85
CA MET A 1 10.54 14.70 -7.63
C MET A 1 10.67 16.09 -8.26
N ASP A 2 11.87 16.48 -8.69
CA ASP A 2 12.22 17.83 -9.17
C ASP A 2 11.29 18.40 -10.26
N PHE A 3 10.76 17.55 -11.13
CA PHE A 3 9.81 17.96 -12.18
C PHE A 3 8.49 18.53 -11.64
N LEU A 4 8.02 18.04 -10.49
CA LEU A 4 6.77 18.52 -9.88
C LEU A 4 7.00 19.93 -9.28
N TYR A 5 8.11 20.12 -8.56
CA TYR A 5 8.51 21.42 -8.04
C TYR A 5 8.81 22.45 -9.14
N GLU A 6 9.40 22.03 -10.26
CA GLU A 6 9.57 22.90 -11.45
C GLU A 6 8.24 23.37 -12.01
N LYS A 7 7.24 22.47 -12.09
CA LYS A 7 5.89 22.83 -12.55
C LYS A 7 5.18 23.78 -11.59
N ILE A 8 5.30 23.56 -10.29
CA ILE A 8 4.75 24.45 -9.27
C ILE A 8 5.41 25.83 -9.38
N SER A 9 6.75 25.87 -9.50
CA SER A 9 7.51 27.11 -9.69
C SER A 9 7.11 27.85 -10.98
N TYR A 10 6.85 27.12 -12.06
CA TYR A 10 6.34 27.69 -13.30
C TYR A 10 4.94 28.29 -13.13
N LEU A 11 4.03 27.61 -12.42
CA LEU A 11 2.70 28.13 -12.11
C LEU A 11 2.78 29.40 -11.25
N ARG A 12 3.70 29.44 -10.28
CA ARG A 12 3.97 30.62 -9.44
C ARG A 12 4.44 31.81 -10.28
N GLY A 13 5.39 31.56 -11.19
CA GLY A 13 5.85 32.60 -12.14
C GLY A 13 4.76 33.06 -13.11
N LEU A 14 3.86 32.17 -13.53
CA LEU A 14 2.72 32.54 -14.37
C LEU A 14 1.71 33.41 -13.61
N ALA A 15 1.47 33.10 -12.33
CA ALA A 15 0.58 33.88 -11.47
C ALA A 15 1.13 35.30 -11.22
N ASP A 16 2.44 35.41 -10.99
CA ASP A 16 3.13 36.70 -10.88
C ASP A 16 3.01 37.52 -12.18
N GLY A 17 3.15 36.87 -13.34
CA GLY A 17 3.01 37.51 -14.66
C GLY A 17 1.58 37.94 -14.99
N LEU A 18 0.57 37.32 -14.36
CA LEU A 18 -0.84 37.69 -14.49
C LEU A 18 -1.28 38.75 -13.45
N GLU A 19 -0.36 39.22 -12.61
CA GLU A 19 -0.63 40.15 -11.51
C GLU A 19 -1.74 39.64 -10.56
N VAL A 20 -1.76 38.33 -10.29
CA VAL A 20 -2.70 37.76 -9.32
C VAL A 20 -2.43 38.36 -7.95
N LYS A 21 -3.40 39.12 -7.42
CA LYS A 21 -3.26 39.78 -6.13
C LYS A 21 -3.77 38.91 -5.00
N ASP A 22 -2.97 38.80 -3.94
CA ASP A 22 -3.29 38.09 -2.69
C ASP A 22 -4.43 38.75 -1.88
N ASP A 23 -4.81 39.98 -2.21
CA ASP A 23 -5.92 40.70 -1.56
C ASP A 23 -7.30 40.37 -2.14
N THR A 24 -7.35 39.80 -3.34
CA THR A 24 -8.60 39.38 -4.00
C THR A 24 -9.09 38.02 -3.50
N LYS A 25 -10.39 37.75 -3.60
CA LYS A 25 -10.95 36.45 -3.18
C LYS A 25 -10.38 35.31 -4.02
N GLU A 26 -10.23 35.58 -5.32
CA GLU A 26 -9.71 34.67 -6.32
C GLU A 26 -8.21 34.39 -6.09
N GLY A 27 -7.41 35.43 -5.80
CA GLY A 27 -6.00 35.26 -5.50
C GLY A 27 -5.76 34.50 -4.21
N LYS A 28 -6.51 34.77 -3.14
CA LYS A 28 -6.43 33.97 -1.89
C LYS A 28 -6.71 32.50 -2.13
N LEU A 29 -7.74 32.18 -2.91
CA LEU A 29 -8.05 30.80 -3.28
C LEU A 29 -6.90 30.17 -4.09
N PHE A 30 -6.32 30.92 -5.04
CA PHE A 30 -5.21 30.44 -5.86
C PHE A 30 -3.96 30.16 -5.02
N TYR A 31 -3.58 31.05 -4.10
CA TYR A 31 -2.44 30.82 -3.20
C TYR A 31 -2.67 29.63 -2.27
N ALA A 32 -3.88 29.50 -1.70
CA ALA A 32 -4.22 28.34 -0.89
C ALA A 32 -4.16 27.03 -1.71
N LEU A 33 -4.58 27.06 -2.97
CA LEU A 33 -4.45 25.89 -3.85
C LEU A 33 -2.99 25.55 -4.13
N MET A 34 -2.13 26.55 -4.36
CA MET A 34 -0.69 26.32 -4.56
C MET A 34 -0.04 25.69 -3.33
N GLU A 35 -0.38 26.16 -2.12
CA GLU A 35 0.11 25.62 -0.86
C GLU A 35 -0.26 24.14 -0.71
N VAL A 36 -1.53 23.78 -0.98
CA VAL A 36 -1.96 22.37 -0.95
C VAL A 36 -1.22 21.53 -2.00
N ILE A 37 -0.96 22.07 -3.19
CA ILE A 37 -0.20 21.35 -4.22
C ILE A 37 1.26 21.14 -3.79
N GLU A 38 1.86 22.10 -3.09
CA GLU A 38 3.20 21.98 -2.50
C GLU A 38 3.22 20.90 -1.43
N GLU A 39 2.27 20.88 -0.50
CA GLU A 39 2.16 19.83 0.51
C GLU A 39 1.96 18.43 -0.10
N ILE A 40 1.20 18.33 -1.19
CA ILE A 40 1.04 17.07 -1.93
C ILE A 40 2.36 16.65 -2.58
N ALA A 41 3.12 17.60 -3.13
CA ALA A 41 4.42 17.32 -3.73
C ALA A 41 5.43 16.82 -2.70
N ASP A 42 5.46 17.45 -1.52
CA ASP A 42 6.29 17.03 -0.40
C ASP A 42 5.90 15.61 0.05
N SER A 43 4.62 15.38 0.33
CA SER A 43 4.11 14.08 0.80
C SER A 43 4.38 12.95 -0.21
N LEU A 44 4.25 13.23 -1.50
CA LEU A 44 4.56 12.24 -2.54
C LEU A 44 6.06 11.97 -2.63
N SER A 45 6.93 12.94 -2.29
CA SER A 45 8.37 12.72 -2.24
C SER A 45 8.71 11.72 -1.14
N ASP A 46 8.13 11.92 0.05
CA ASP A 46 8.32 11.02 1.19
C ASP A 46 7.86 9.60 0.86
N ILE A 47 6.70 9.45 0.20
CA ILE A 47 6.20 8.13 -0.24
C ILE A 47 7.16 7.44 -1.21
N VAL A 48 7.76 8.19 -2.14
CA VAL A 48 8.72 7.60 -3.10
C VAL A 48 9.97 7.12 -2.38
N GLU A 49 10.46 7.87 -1.39
CA GLU A 49 11.60 7.45 -0.57
C GLU A 49 11.27 6.19 0.24
N GLU A 50 10.12 6.15 0.91
CA GLU A 50 9.66 4.96 1.62
C GLU A 50 9.47 3.75 0.68
N GLN A 51 8.98 3.97 -0.54
CA GLN A 51 8.85 2.91 -1.54
C GLN A 51 10.20 2.36 -1.98
N ASP A 52 11.20 3.22 -2.15
CA ASP A 52 12.56 2.80 -2.48
C ASP A 52 13.14 1.93 -1.35
N GLU A 53 12.94 2.31 -0.07
CA GLU A 53 13.33 1.47 1.08
C GLU A 53 12.62 0.12 1.07
N VAL A 54 11.32 0.07 0.78
CA VAL A 54 10.57 -1.19 0.68
C VAL A 54 11.11 -2.08 -0.44
N ASN A 55 11.49 -1.51 -1.58
CA ASN A 55 12.10 -2.29 -2.66
C ASN A 55 13.43 -2.92 -2.20
N GLU A 56 14.25 -2.20 -1.44
CA GLU A 56 15.47 -2.78 -0.87
C GLU A 56 15.16 -3.95 0.09
N TYR A 57 14.11 -3.85 0.91
CA TYR A 57 13.68 -4.98 1.75
C TYR A 57 13.18 -6.16 0.94
N LEU A 58 12.50 -5.93 -0.19
CA LEU A 58 12.04 -7.00 -1.08
C LEU A 58 13.22 -7.71 -1.75
N ASP A 59 14.25 -6.98 -2.18
CA ASP A 59 15.46 -7.56 -2.75
C ASP A 59 16.17 -8.46 -1.72
N LEU A 60 16.24 -8.04 -0.45
CA LEU A 60 16.79 -8.86 0.63
C LEU A 60 15.96 -10.11 0.90
N LEU A 61 14.63 -10.00 0.85
CA LEU A 61 13.74 -11.13 1.03
C LEU A 61 13.89 -12.16 -0.11
N ASP A 62 14.06 -11.69 -1.35
CA ASP A 62 14.31 -12.54 -2.52
C ASP A 62 15.64 -13.29 -2.37
N GLU A 63 16.71 -12.60 -1.92
CA GLU A 63 17.99 -13.23 -1.63
C GLU A 63 17.85 -14.32 -0.54
N ASP A 64 17.20 -14.01 0.58
CA ASP A 64 16.99 -14.98 1.66
C ASP A 64 16.14 -16.19 1.18
N LEU A 65 15.11 -15.94 0.37
CA LEU A 65 14.27 -17.00 -0.18
C LEU A 65 15.06 -17.90 -1.14
N SER A 66 15.92 -17.33 -1.99
CA SER A 66 16.76 -18.10 -2.91
C SER A 66 17.67 -19.09 -2.18
N VAL A 67 18.18 -18.73 -1.00
CA VAL A 67 18.99 -19.62 -0.16
C VAL A 67 18.15 -20.79 0.38
N VAL A 68 16.91 -20.53 0.79
CA VAL A 68 15.99 -21.57 1.25
C VAL A 68 15.61 -22.50 0.11
N GLU A 69 15.35 -21.96 -1.08
CA GLU A 69 15.04 -22.72 -2.27
C GLU A 69 16.21 -23.62 -2.69
N GLU A 70 17.44 -23.12 -2.67
CA GLU A 70 18.63 -23.93 -2.96
C GLU A 70 18.81 -25.07 -1.93
N GLU A 71 18.62 -24.82 -0.63
CA GLU A 71 18.76 -25.85 0.41
C GLU A 71 17.68 -26.95 0.31
N LEU A 72 16.45 -26.60 -0.09
CA LEU A 72 15.33 -27.54 -0.15
C LEU A 72 15.18 -28.22 -1.52
N PHE A 73 15.48 -27.50 -2.59
CA PHE A 73 15.19 -27.89 -3.97
C PHE A 73 16.43 -27.86 -4.89
N GLY A 74 17.60 -27.41 -4.44
CA GLY A 74 18.81 -27.32 -5.27
C GLY A 74 19.31 -28.68 -5.80
N ASP A 75 19.00 -29.77 -5.10
CA ASP A 75 19.27 -31.15 -5.57
C ASP A 75 18.19 -31.69 -6.52
N LEU A 76 17.02 -31.04 -6.62
CA LEU A 76 15.91 -31.43 -7.50
C LEU A 76 16.04 -30.89 -8.94
N GLU A 77 16.90 -29.88 -9.19
CA GLU A 77 17.09 -29.25 -10.50
C GLU A 77 17.73 -30.16 -11.58
N LEU A 78 18.12 -31.40 -11.25
CA LEU A 78 18.61 -32.38 -12.23
C LEU A 78 17.51 -33.21 -12.91
N TYR A 79 16.23 -32.96 -12.59
CA TYR A 79 15.09 -33.70 -13.15
C TYR A 79 14.13 -32.83 -14.00
N GLU A 80 14.61 -31.74 -14.58
CA GLU A 80 13.89 -31.02 -15.65
C GLU A 80 14.54 -31.24 -17.02
N ASP A 81 14.65 -32.50 -17.47
CA ASP A 81 14.65 -32.86 -18.91
C ASP A 81 14.45 -34.37 -19.08
N ASP A 82 13.25 -34.90 -18.80
CA ASP A 82 12.74 -36.06 -19.55
C ASP A 82 11.21 -36.12 -19.44
N ASP A 83 10.57 -35.70 -20.51
CA ASP A 83 9.29 -36.16 -21.03
C ASP A 83 8.77 -37.49 -20.42
N ASP A 84 7.82 -37.45 -19.48
CA ASP A 84 6.65 -38.36 -19.42
C ASP A 84 5.76 -38.01 -18.22
N TYR A 85 4.92 -36.98 -18.38
CA TYR A 85 3.72 -36.86 -17.56
C TYR A 85 2.67 -37.83 -18.10
N ASP A 86 2.83 -39.12 -17.83
CA ASP A 86 1.73 -40.08 -17.96
C ASP A 86 0.82 -39.86 -16.74
N TYR A 87 -0.19 -39.01 -16.94
CA TYR A 87 -1.31 -38.86 -16.02
C TYR A 87 -2.06 -40.21 -16.01
N ASP A 88 -1.62 -41.13 -15.15
CA ASP A 88 -2.44 -42.27 -14.75
C ASP A 88 -3.64 -41.72 -13.97
N ASP A 89 -4.74 -41.62 -14.70
CA ASP A 89 -6.11 -41.38 -14.25
C ASP A 89 -6.59 -42.55 -13.38
N ASP A 90 -6.03 -42.68 -12.18
CA ASP A 90 -6.53 -43.58 -11.13
C ASP A 90 -6.94 -42.72 -9.92
N ASP A 91 -8.15 -42.21 -10.02
CA ASP A 91 -9.24 -42.51 -9.07
C ASP A 91 -8.85 -42.52 -7.58
N ASP A 92 -8.89 -41.36 -6.93
CA ASP A 92 -9.13 -41.26 -5.49
C ASP A 92 -10.13 -40.12 -5.22
N ASP A 93 -11.38 -40.47 -5.49
CA ASP A 93 -12.63 -40.11 -4.81
C ASP A 93 -12.48 -39.31 -3.49
N TYR A 94 -12.21 -38.00 -3.57
CA TYR A 94 -12.44 -37.08 -2.45
C TYR A 94 -13.89 -36.63 -2.46
N ASP A 95 -14.75 -37.50 -1.93
CA ASP A 95 -16.15 -37.21 -1.63
C ASP A 95 -16.21 -36.16 -0.50
N PHE A 96 -16.29 -34.89 -0.91
CA PHE A 96 -16.50 -33.76 0.01
C PHE A 96 -17.97 -33.76 0.42
N ASP A 97 -18.31 -34.58 1.41
CA ASP A 97 -19.60 -34.52 2.10
C ASP A 97 -19.71 -33.16 2.80
N PHE A 98 -20.38 -32.22 2.15
CA PHE A 98 -20.85 -30.99 2.74
C PHE A 98 -22.03 -31.34 3.66
N ASP A 99 -21.73 -31.69 4.92
CA ASP A 99 -22.72 -31.74 5.98
C ASP A 99 -23.27 -30.31 6.18
N GLU A 100 -24.39 -30.04 5.53
CA GLU A 100 -25.18 -28.80 5.57
C GLU A 100 -25.95 -28.73 6.90
N ASP A 101 -25.27 -28.79 8.04
CA ASP A 101 -25.90 -28.82 9.38
C ASP A 101 -25.04 -28.18 10.49
N ASP A 102 -24.32 -27.09 10.18
CA ASP A 102 -23.82 -26.14 11.19
C ASP A 102 -24.63 -24.82 11.09
N GLU A 103 -25.95 -24.96 11.20
CA GLU A 103 -26.83 -23.89 11.66
C GLU A 103 -26.70 -23.81 13.19
N ASP A 104 -26.48 -22.60 13.69
CA ASP A 104 -26.47 -22.19 15.11
C ASP A 104 -25.16 -22.40 15.90
N ASN A 105 -24.35 -21.34 16.00
CA ASN A 105 -24.13 -20.59 17.26
C ASN A 105 -22.90 -19.65 17.20
N TYR A 106 -23.05 -18.48 16.58
CA TYR A 106 -22.18 -17.33 16.88
C TYR A 106 -22.97 -16.32 17.71
N ASP A 107 -23.03 -16.58 19.01
CA ASP A 107 -23.45 -15.62 20.03
C ASP A 107 -22.29 -14.63 20.27
N ASP A 108 -22.00 -13.78 19.28
CA ASP A 108 -21.06 -12.66 19.44
C ASP A 108 -21.82 -11.49 20.11
N GLU A 109 -22.03 -11.62 21.41
CA GLU A 109 -22.34 -10.50 22.30
C GLU A 109 -21.09 -9.60 22.37
N PHE A 110 -20.90 -8.76 21.36
CA PHE A 110 -19.86 -7.74 21.33
C PHE A 110 -20.26 -6.63 22.32
N GLU A 111 -19.87 -6.80 23.60
CA GLU A 111 -19.89 -5.69 24.56
C GLU A 111 -18.95 -4.60 24.05
N ILE A 112 -19.54 -3.53 23.50
CA ILE A 112 -18.83 -2.28 23.24
C ILE A 112 -18.49 -1.69 24.62
N GLU A 113 -17.29 -1.96 25.11
CA GLU A 113 -16.74 -1.27 26.26
C GLU A 113 -16.50 0.19 25.86
N GLU A 114 -17.49 1.03 26.13
CA GLU A 114 -17.46 2.46 25.90
C GLU A 114 -16.35 3.06 26.77
N HIS A 115 -15.15 3.21 26.21
CA HIS A 115 -14.06 3.96 26.86
C HIS A 115 -14.51 5.42 27.01
N PRO A 116 -14.72 5.94 28.24
CA PRO A 116 -15.01 7.36 28.41
C PRO A 116 -13.72 8.14 28.09
N CYS A 117 -13.69 8.79 26.94
CA CYS A 117 -12.71 9.80 26.61
C CYS A 117 -12.87 10.97 27.59
N ASP A 118 -11.98 11.04 28.58
CA ASP A 118 -11.97 12.10 29.60
C ASP A 118 -11.34 13.37 29.01
N CYS A 119 -12.04 14.00 28.04
CA CYS A 119 -11.64 15.27 27.42
C CYS A 119 -12.38 16.46 28.07
N ALA A 120 -12.36 16.59 29.39
CA ALA A 120 -12.97 17.76 30.01
C ALA A 120 -12.37 18.14 31.37
N LYS A 121 -11.09 18.51 31.43
CA LYS A 121 -10.59 19.55 32.35
C LYS A 121 -9.32 20.19 31.78
N LEU A 122 -9.42 21.43 31.30
CA LEU A 122 -8.45 22.51 31.50
C LEU A 122 -9.03 23.79 30.84
N GLU A 123 -10.19 24.21 31.34
CA GLU A 123 -10.56 25.64 31.33
C GLU A 123 -10.70 26.06 32.79
N ASP A 124 -9.64 26.72 33.28
CA ASP A 124 -9.61 27.91 34.15
C ASP A 124 -8.19 28.14 34.71
#